data_AF-A0A526XT44-F1
#
_entry.id   AF-A0A526XT44-F1
#
_cell.length_a   1.000
_cell.length_b   1.000
_cell.length_c   1.000
_cell.angle_alpha   90.00
_cell.angle_beta   90.00
_cell.angle_gamma   90.00
#
_symmetry.space_group_name_H-M   'P 1'
#
loop_
_entity.id
_entity.type
_entity.pdbx_description
1 polymer ?
#
loop_
_entity_poly.entity_id
_entity_poly.type
_entity_poly.pdbx_seq_one_letter_code
_entity_poly.pdbx_strand_id
1 'polypeptide(L)'
;DDSGSFLRIRSGASGSAISFDVEQGVLDKLAGKHATFDIIARSEEGQETQISVDCNFGELGDCGRKRYAVGHERNEYLFDVRFPDKRPGAAGTIAINSDFDKQGKS
;
A
#
# COMPACT_ATOMS: atom_id res chain seq x y z
N ASP A 1 9.89 -11.34 16.73
CA ASP A 1 8.57 -11.74 17.24
C ASP A 1 7.62 -11.75 16.05
N ASP A 2 7.12 -12.92 15.67
CA ASP A 2 6.34 -13.15 14.44
C ASP A 2 4.82 -13.25 14.75
N SER A 3 4.41 -12.80 15.94
CA SER A 3 3.06 -12.98 16.51
C SER A 3 2.04 -11.90 16.10
N GLY A 4 2.26 -11.20 14.98
CA GLY A 4 1.32 -10.20 14.48
C GLY A 4 0.23 -10.81 13.60
N SER A 5 -0.99 -10.27 13.64
CA SER A 5 -2.01 -10.59 12.63
C SER A 5 -1.58 -10.02 11.28
N PHE A 6 -1.51 -10.86 10.25
CA PHE A 6 -1.17 -10.44 8.88
C PHE A 6 -2.26 -10.86 7.89
N LEU A 7 -2.45 -10.05 6.85
CA LEU A 7 -3.26 -10.42 5.71
C LEU A 7 -2.35 -11.10 4.67
N ARG A 8 -2.64 -12.35 4.32
CA ARG A 8 -1.99 -12.98 3.16
C ARG A 8 -2.64 -12.44 1.90
N ILE A 9 -1.88 -11.69 1.12
CA ILE A 9 -2.32 -11.15 -0.16
C ILE A 9 -1.75 -12.03 -1.27
N ARG A 10 -2.65 -12.56 -2.10
CA ARG A 10 -2.32 -13.17 -3.38
C ARG A 10 -3.25 -12.56 -4.41
N SER A 11 -2.70 -11.81 -5.34
CA SER A 11 -3.38 -11.45 -6.58
C SER A 11 -3.83 -12.74 -7.27
N GLY A 12 -5.15 -12.97 -7.34
CA GLY A 12 -5.74 -14.10 -8.07
C GLY A 12 -5.57 -13.95 -9.58
N ALA A 13 -6.20 -14.84 -10.37
CA ALA A 13 -6.12 -14.83 -11.85
C ALA A 13 -6.47 -13.49 -12.53
N SER A 14 -7.14 -12.57 -11.81
CA SER A 14 -7.47 -11.21 -12.25
C SER A 14 -6.37 -10.16 -12.00
N GLY A 15 -5.31 -10.47 -11.25
CA GLY A 15 -4.29 -9.50 -10.85
C GLY A 15 -4.82 -8.42 -9.90
N SER A 16 -5.94 -8.66 -9.21
CA SER A 16 -6.64 -7.66 -8.41
C SER A 16 -5.83 -7.24 -7.18
N ALA A 17 -5.66 -5.92 -7.02
CA ALA A 17 -5.07 -5.32 -5.82
C ALA A 17 -5.99 -5.48 -4.60
N ILE A 18 -5.40 -5.55 -3.42
CA ILE A 18 -6.13 -5.40 -2.16
C ILE A 18 -6.13 -3.92 -1.79
N SER A 19 -7.33 -3.39 -1.55
CA SER A 19 -7.54 -1.99 -1.19
C SER A 19 -7.84 -1.87 0.29
N PHE A 20 -7.17 -0.91 0.94
CA PHE A 20 -7.41 -0.48 2.31
C PHE A 20 -8.03 0.91 2.28
N ASP A 21 -9.16 1.08 2.96
CA ASP A 21 -9.80 2.39 3.06
C ASP A 21 -9.04 3.27 4.06
N VAL A 22 -8.80 4.51 3.67
CA VAL A 22 -8.29 5.57 4.54
C VAL A 22 -9.45 6.50 4.82
N GLU A 23 -10.11 6.29 5.95
CA GLU A 23 -11.29 7.05 6.33
C GLU A 23 -11.03 8.56 6.35
N GLN A 24 -12.07 9.34 6.07
CA GLN A 24 -11.99 10.80 6.04
C GLN A 24 -11.41 11.39 7.33
N GLY A 25 -11.77 10.84 8.49
CA GLY A 25 -11.24 11.30 9.79
C GLY A 25 -9.74 11.07 9.98
N VAL A 26 -9.13 10.15 9.23
CA VAL A 26 -7.67 10.00 9.15
C VAL A 26 -7.10 11.06 8.22
N LEU A 27 -7.68 11.22 7.04
CA LEU A 27 -7.26 12.23 6.06
C LEU A 27 -7.33 13.66 6.61
N ASP A 28 -8.35 13.97 7.42
CA ASP A 28 -8.49 15.25 8.12
C ASP A 28 -7.27 15.54 9.02
N LYS A 29 -6.71 14.52 9.65
CA LYS A 29 -5.52 14.66 10.50
C LYS A 29 -4.24 14.81 9.67
N LEU A 30 -4.23 14.33 8.43
CA LEU A 30 -3.07 14.40 7.54
C LEU A 30 -3.03 15.67 6.69
N ALA A 31 -4.15 16.37 6.52
CA ALA A 31 -4.25 17.64 5.80
C ALA A 31 -3.15 18.63 6.22
N GLY A 32 -2.43 19.18 5.24
CA GLY A 32 -1.32 20.11 5.44
C GLY A 32 -0.03 19.51 6.04
N LYS A 33 0.00 18.20 6.32
CA LYS A 33 1.15 17.54 6.96
C LYS A 33 2.01 16.75 5.97
N HIS A 34 3.20 16.40 6.45
CA HIS A 34 4.00 15.34 5.87
C HIS A 34 3.70 14.06 6.64
N ALA A 35 3.40 12.97 5.93
CA ALA A 35 3.18 11.67 6.55
C ALA A 35 4.07 10.61 5.90
N THR A 36 4.61 9.73 6.72
CA THR A 36 5.32 8.53 6.30
C THR A 36 4.40 7.34 6.53
N PHE A 37 4.21 6.54 5.49
CA PHE A 37 3.48 5.28 5.56
C PHE A 37 4.49 4.14 5.62
N ASP A 38 4.27 3.21 6.55
CA ASP A 38 5.07 2.00 6.71
C ASP A 38 4.26 0.78 6.29
N ILE A 39 4.78 0.06 5.29
CA ILE A 39 4.27 -1.26 4.90
C ILE A 39 5.28 -2.29 5.38
N ILE A 40 4.82 -3.17 6.27
CA ILE A 40 5.63 -4.30 6.72
C ILE A 40 5.20 -5.55 5.94
N ALA A 41 6.12 -6.10 5.15
CA ALA A 41 5.81 -7.22 4.27
C ALA A 41 6.97 -8.23 4.15
N ARG A 42 6.61 -9.46 3.78
CA ARG A 42 7.53 -10.51 3.32
C ARG A 42 6.88 -11.29 2.18
N SER A 43 7.70 -11.88 1.32
CA SER A 43 7.24 -12.80 0.29
C SER A 43 7.08 -14.22 0.84
N GLU A 44 6.53 -15.12 0.03
CA GLU A 44 6.60 -16.55 0.33
C GLU A 44 8.04 -17.06 0.14
N GLU A 45 8.40 -18.12 0.86
CA GLU A 45 9.73 -18.74 0.76
C GLU A 45 10.03 -19.19 -0.67
N GLY A 46 11.22 -18.82 -1.16
CA GLY A 46 11.68 -19.11 -2.52
C GLY A 46 10.92 -18.35 -3.63
N GLN A 47 10.08 -17.37 -3.28
CA GLN A 47 9.27 -16.60 -4.22
C GLN A 47 9.40 -15.10 -3.93
N GLU A 48 10.60 -14.55 -4.08
CA GLU A 48 10.78 -13.09 -4.11
C GLU A 48 9.84 -12.49 -5.16
N THR A 49 9.18 -11.40 -4.79
CA THR A 49 8.17 -10.76 -5.65
C THR A 49 8.36 -9.26 -5.69
N GLN A 50 7.64 -8.59 -6.60
CA GLN A 50 7.48 -7.16 -6.60
C GLN A 50 6.05 -6.79 -6.21
N ILE A 51 5.91 -5.78 -5.36
CA ILE A 51 4.62 -5.17 -5.07
C ILE A 51 4.54 -3.77 -5.69
N SER A 52 3.35 -3.36 -6.13
CA SER A 52 3.04 -1.96 -6.38
C SER A 52 2.09 -1.42 -5.32
N VAL A 53 2.25 -0.13 -5.00
CA VAL A 53 1.33 0.61 -4.13
C VAL A 53 0.80 1.81 -4.90
N ASP A 54 -0.52 1.90 -4.93
CA ASP A 54 -1.26 2.98 -5.56
C ASP A 54 -2.21 3.59 -4.52
N CYS A 55 -2.17 4.90 -4.35
CA CYS A 55 -3.03 5.59 -3.40
C CYS A 55 -4.01 6.51 -4.12
N ASN A 56 -5.20 6.67 -3.57
CA ASN A 56 -6.15 7.70 -3.97
C ASN A 56 -6.70 8.36 -2.71
N PHE A 57 -6.23 9.55 -2.38
CA PHE A 57 -6.71 10.34 -1.23
C PHE A 57 -7.73 11.41 -1.66
N GLY A 58 -8.38 11.21 -2.80
CA GLY A 58 -9.36 12.13 -3.38
C GLY A 58 -8.74 13.50 -3.68
N GLU A 59 -9.33 14.54 -3.13
CA GLU A 59 -8.87 15.93 -3.31
C GLU A 59 -7.48 16.21 -2.71
N LEU A 60 -6.99 15.33 -1.85
CA LEU A 60 -5.65 15.44 -1.27
C LEU A 60 -4.55 14.84 -2.15
N GLY A 61 -4.91 14.18 -3.27
CA GLY A 61 -3.97 13.64 -4.24
C GLY A 61 -3.67 12.16 -4.07
N ASP A 62 -2.49 11.74 -4.52
CA ASP A 62 -2.01 10.36 -4.46
C ASP A 62 -0.60 10.29 -3.85
N CYS A 63 -0.04 9.08 -3.75
CA CYS A 63 1.33 8.86 -3.29
C CYS A 63 2.35 8.73 -4.43
N GLY A 64 1.93 8.89 -5.68
CA GLY A 64 2.65 8.44 -6.86
C GLY A 64 2.75 6.92 -6.94
N ARG A 65 3.27 6.39 -8.06
CA ARG A 65 3.48 4.94 -8.21
C ARG A 65 4.67 4.48 -7.36
N LYS A 66 4.42 3.64 -6.35
CA LYS A 66 5.49 2.97 -5.60
C LYS A 66 5.65 1.54 -6.05
N ARG A 67 6.90 1.06 -6.06
CA ARG A 67 7.25 -0.32 -6.38
C ARG A 67 8.36 -0.77 -5.45
N TYR A 68 8.21 -1.95 -4.90
CA TYR A 68 9.19 -2.53 -3.98
C TYR A 68 9.47 -3.97 -4.35
N ALA A 69 10.75 -4.37 -4.31
CA ALA A 69 11.14 -5.76 -4.30
C ALA A 69 10.95 -6.29 -2.87
N VAL A 70 10.13 -7.32 -2.72
CA VAL A 70 9.79 -7.93 -1.44
C VAL A 70 10.46 -9.29 -1.35
N GLY A 71 11.43 -9.39 -0.44
CA GLY A 71 12.15 -10.62 -0.15
C GLY A 71 11.45 -11.50 0.88
N HIS A 72 12.05 -12.68 1.12
CA HIS A 72 11.55 -13.65 2.10
C HIS A 72 11.57 -13.13 3.55
N GLU A 73 12.57 -12.30 3.88
CA GLU A 73 12.67 -11.70 5.21
C GLU A 73 11.66 -10.56 5.37
N ARG A 74 11.05 -10.49 6.56
CA ARG A 74 10.15 -9.40 6.93
C ARG A 74 10.93 -8.09 6.95
N ASN A 75 10.46 -7.12 6.16
CA ASN A 75 11.08 -5.80 6.02
C ASN A 75 10.03 -4.68 5.98
N GLU A 76 10.49 -3.45 6.23
CA GLU A 76 9.73 -2.21 6.17
C GLU A 76 9.91 -1.54 4.81
N TYR A 77 8.81 -1.10 4.21
CA TYR A 77 8.77 -0.41 2.92
C TYR A 77 8.07 0.94 3.10
N LEU A 78 8.89 1.98 3.22
CA LEU A 78 8.43 3.31 3.58
C LEU A 78 8.15 4.17 2.35
N PHE A 79 7.07 4.96 2.39
CA PHE A 79 6.89 6.08 1.49
C PHE A 79 6.32 7.31 2.18
N ASP A 80 6.77 8.45 1.68
CA ASP A 80 6.37 9.75 2.15
C ASP A 80 5.32 10.40 1.23
N VAL A 81 4.36 11.10 1.85
CA VAL A 81 3.34 11.89 1.16
C VAL A 81 3.24 13.26 1.82
N ARG A 82 3.40 14.32 1.00
CA ARG A 82 3.12 15.70 1.41
C ARG A 82 1.67 16.02 1.04
N PHE A 83 0.82 16.12 2.05
CA PHE A 83 -0.58 16.45 1.85
C PHE A 83 -0.78 17.96 1.69
N PRO A 84 -1.63 18.41 0.75
CA PRO A 84 -2.02 19.81 0.67
C PRO A 84 -2.81 20.22 1.91
N ASP A 85 -2.75 21.50 2.27
CA ASP A 85 -3.56 22.06 3.35
C ASP A 85 -4.98 22.36 2.85
N LYS A 86 -5.77 21.30 2.69
CA LYS A 86 -7.16 21.31 2.23
C LYS A 86 -7.96 20.28 3.02
N ARG A 87 -9.28 20.50 3.15
CA ARG A 87 -10.16 19.50 3.75
C ARG A 87 -10.47 18.38 2.76
N PRO A 88 -10.33 17.10 3.13
CA PRO A 88 -10.80 15.99 2.30
C PRO A 88 -12.33 15.98 2.20
N GLY A 89 -12.85 15.75 1.00
CA GLY A 89 -14.29 15.60 0.75
C GLY A 89 -14.84 14.18 0.94
N ALA A 90 -13.98 13.17 1.01
CA ALA A 90 -14.36 11.76 1.14
C ALA A 90 -13.20 10.92 1.73
N ALA A 91 -13.47 9.64 2.02
CA ALA A 91 -12.44 8.66 2.28
C ALA A 91 -11.56 8.40 1.04
N GLY A 92 -10.33 7.97 1.27
CA GLY A 92 -9.38 7.55 0.26
C GLY A 92 -9.09 6.06 0.32
N THR A 93 -8.16 5.60 -0.50
CA THR A 93 -7.71 4.22 -0.55
C THR A 93 -6.20 4.11 -0.71
N ILE A 94 -5.64 3.02 -0.18
CA ILE A 94 -4.29 2.52 -0.49
C ILE A 94 -4.47 1.11 -1.04
N ALA A 95 -4.07 0.89 -2.28
CA ALA A 95 -4.14 -0.40 -2.96
C ALA A 95 -2.74 -1.02 -3.08
N ILE A 96 -2.63 -2.30 -2.72
CA ILE A 96 -1.39 -3.08 -2.84
C ILE A 96 -1.63 -4.22 -3.83
N ASN A 97 -0.77 -4.31 -4.85
CA ASN A 97 -0.79 -5.41 -5.82
C ASN A 97 0.49 -6.24 -5.72
N SER A 98 0.37 -7.56 -5.61
CA SER A 98 1.47 -8.52 -5.50
C SER A 98 1.88 -9.22 -6.80
N ASP A 99 1.13 -9.03 -7.90
CA ASP A 99 1.45 -9.56 -9.23
C ASP A 99 1.82 -8.42 -10.18
N PHE A 100 2.86 -7.67 -9.78
CA PHE A 100 3.35 -6.56 -10.58
C PHE A 100 3.91 -7.04 -11.94
N ASP A 101 4.58 -8.19 -11.98
CA ASP A 101 5.17 -8.76 -13.19
C ASP A 101 4.15 -9.49 -14.09
N LYS A 102 2.86 -9.55 -13.70
CA LYS A 102 1.79 -10.28 -14.40
C LYS A 102 2.14 -11.74 -14.67
N GLN A 103 2.93 -12.33 -13.79
CA GLN A 103 3.31 -13.74 -13.84
C GLN A 103 2.31 -14.62 -13.10
N GLY A 104 1.11 -14.11 -12.80
CA GLY A 104 -0.01 -14.78 -12.15
C GLY A 104 0.05 -16.30 -12.29
N LYS A 105 0.51 -16.96 -11.24
CA LYS A 105 0.38 -18.41 -11.13
C LYS A 105 -0.98 -18.69 -10.51
N SER A 106 -1.81 -19.37 -11.29
CA SER A 106 -3.04 -20.03 -10.85
C SER A 106 -2.76 -21.02 -9.73
#